data_AF-A0A4R0XA00-F1
#
_entry.id   AF-A0A4R0XA00-F1
#
_cell.length_a   1.000
_cell.length_b   1.000
_cell.length_c   1.000
_cell.angle_alpha   90.00
_cell.angle_beta   90.00
_cell.angle_gamma   90.00
#
_symmetry.space_group_name_H-M   'P 1'
#
loop_
_entity.id
_entity.type
_entity.pdbx_description
1 polymer ?
#
loop_
_entity_poly.entity_id
_entity_poly.type
_entity_poly.pdbx_seq_one_letter_code
_entity_poly.pdbx_strand_id
1 'polypeptide(L)'
;MANKIKDTDRDPLDAKEIAFAMDCAAGLFAHANSSFSDLSSLFEAIQESAKCGNGNLTQRLASLGRNLCDSLESDYGNYQDDYQARAECYQAATTNDASLRVTGVEDSSKVGA
;
A
#
# COMPACT_ATOMS: atom_id res chain seq x y z
N MET A 1 -7.94 46.33 4.28
CA MET A 1 -8.93 45.31 3.87
C MET A 1 -8.22 43.96 3.92
N ALA A 2 -8.64 43.09 4.84
CA ALA A 2 -7.98 41.82 5.13
C ALA A 2 -8.27 40.79 4.03
N ASN A 3 -7.22 40.15 3.54
CA ASN A 3 -7.29 39.10 2.52
C ASN A 3 -7.76 37.81 3.21
N LYS A 4 -9.04 37.45 3.06
CA LYS A 4 -9.58 36.18 3.55
C LYS A 4 -8.97 35.06 2.69
N ILE A 5 -8.04 34.32 3.28
CA ILE A 5 -7.63 33.01 2.78
C ILE A 5 -8.91 32.16 2.79
N LYS A 6 -9.39 31.77 1.62
CA LYS A 6 -10.40 30.72 1.49
C LYS A 6 -9.73 29.45 2.01
N ASP A 7 -10.05 29.08 3.24
CA ASP A 7 -9.98 27.67 3.64
C ASP A 7 -10.77 26.93 2.56
N THR A 8 -10.04 26.12 1.81
CA THR A 8 -10.66 25.15 0.92
C THR A 8 -11.29 24.15 1.86
N ASP A 9 -12.60 24.24 2.04
CA ASP A 9 -13.44 23.14 2.53
C ASP A 9 -13.04 21.92 1.70
N ARG A 10 -12.10 21.13 2.23
CA ARG A 10 -11.86 19.79 1.72
C ARG A 10 -13.10 19.04 2.14
N ASP A 11 -13.89 18.61 1.17
CA ASP A 11 -14.96 17.67 1.42
C ASP A 11 -14.43 16.58 2.37
N PRO A 12 -15.17 16.22 3.42
CA PRO A 12 -14.73 15.18 4.34
C PRO A 12 -14.46 13.93 3.52
N LEU A 13 -13.22 13.40 3.58
CA LEU A 13 -12.84 12.23 2.79
C LEU A 13 -13.85 11.10 3.02
N ASP A 14 -14.43 10.57 1.95
CA ASP A 14 -15.35 9.43 2.02
C ASP A 14 -14.56 8.18 2.43
N ALA A 15 -14.93 7.58 3.56
CA ALA A 15 -14.31 6.36 4.08
C ALA A 15 -14.34 5.21 3.05
N LYS A 16 -15.36 5.17 2.17
CA LYS A 16 -15.42 4.18 1.08
C LYS A 16 -14.37 4.43 0.00
N GLU A 17 -14.13 5.68 -0.35
CA GLU A 17 -13.08 6.06 -1.30
C GLU A 17 -11.70 5.75 -0.73
N ILE A 18 -11.49 5.99 0.57
CA ILE A 18 -10.25 5.62 1.28
C ILE A 18 -10.06 4.10 1.22
N ALA A 19 -11.07 3.32 1.61
CA ALA A 19 -10.99 1.86 1.59
C ALA A 19 -10.71 1.31 0.18
N PHE A 20 -11.37 1.85 -0.84
CA PHE A 20 -11.14 1.47 -2.23
C PHE A 20 -9.71 1.81 -2.69
N ALA A 21 -9.22 3.02 -2.39
CA ALA A 21 -7.85 3.41 -2.72
C ALA A 21 -6.83 2.49 -2.03
N MET A 22 -7.13 2.04 -0.81
CA MET A 22 -6.29 1.12 -0.07
C MET A 22 -6.27 -0.29 -0.67
N ASP A 23 -7.42 -0.82 -1.09
CA ASP A 23 -7.48 -2.10 -1.79
C ASP A 23 -6.72 -2.04 -3.13
N CYS A 24 -6.86 -0.94 -3.87
CA CYS A 24 -6.09 -0.70 -5.10
C CYS A 24 -4.59 -0.65 -4.83
N ALA A 25 -4.16 0.05 -3.78
CA ALA A 25 -2.75 0.10 -3.41
C ALA A 25 -2.21 -1.29 -3.04
N ALA A 26 -2.96 -2.09 -2.29
CA ALA A 26 -2.59 -3.47 -1.97
C ALA A 26 -2.42 -4.34 -3.24
N GLY A 27 -3.31 -4.19 -4.22
CA GLY A 27 -3.20 -4.87 -5.52
C GLY A 27 -1.97 -4.44 -6.32
N LEU A 28 -1.66 -3.14 -6.34
CA LEU A 28 -0.41 -2.63 -6.93
C LEU A 28 0.81 -3.19 -6.18
N PHE A 29 0.70 -3.35 -4.85
CA PHE A 29 1.77 -3.91 -4.07
C PHE A 29 2.08 -5.37 -4.46
N ALA A 30 1.04 -6.18 -4.60
CA ALA A 30 1.16 -7.56 -5.06
C ALA A 30 1.74 -7.66 -6.48
N HIS A 31 1.31 -6.78 -7.39
CA HIS A 31 1.80 -6.76 -8.78
C HIS A 31 3.30 -6.43 -8.86
N ALA A 32 3.77 -5.43 -8.12
CA ALA A 32 5.19 -5.10 -8.14
C ALA A 32 6.04 -6.20 -7.49
N ASN A 33 5.55 -6.89 -6.46
CA ASN A 33 6.24 -8.07 -5.92
C ASN A 33 6.43 -9.18 -6.97
N SER A 34 5.38 -9.48 -7.74
CA SER A 34 5.46 -10.43 -8.86
C SER A 34 6.48 -9.97 -9.92
N SER A 35 6.53 -8.67 -10.20
CA SER A 35 7.45 -8.10 -11.19
C SER A 35 8.93 -8.25 -10.79
N PHE A 36 9.24 -8.13 -9.49
CA PHE A 36 10.60 -8.38 -8.99
C PHE A 36 11.00 -9.85 -9.17
N SER A 37 10.10 -10.79 -8.84
CA SER A 37 10.33 -12.22 -9.05
C SER A 37 10.59 -12.57 -10.52
N ASP A 38 9.82 -11.98 -11.45
CA ASP A 38 10.01 -12.18 -12.90
C ASP A 38 11.36 -11.65 -13.38
N LEU A 39 11.78 -10.47 -12.89
CA LEU A 39 13.09 -9.89 -13.21
C LEU A 39 14.25 -10.72 -12.67
N SER A 40 14.16 -11.20 -11.43
CA SER A 40 15.15 -12.10 -10.84
C SER A 40 15.31 -13.38 -11.67
N SER A 41 14.19 -13.98 -12.10
CA SER A 41 14.16 -15.16 -12.95
C SER A 41 14.81 -14.91 -14.33
N LEU A 42 14.58 -13.74 -14.92
CA LEU A 42 15.20 -13.34 -16.18
C LEU A 42 16.72 -13.21 -16.05
N PHE A 43 17.21 -12.58 -14.99
CA PHE A 43 18.65 -12.49 -14.75
C PHE A 43 19.29 -13.85 -14.47
N GLU A 44 18.59 -14.76 -13.79
CA GLU A 44 19.05 -16.13 -13.60
C GLU A 44 19.18 -16.88 -14.94
N ALA A 45 18.18 -16.77 -15.82
CA ALA A 45 18.22 -17.37 -17.16
C ALA A 45 19.37 -16.80 -18.03
N ILE A 46 19.62 -15.49 -17.95
CA ILE A 46 20.78 -14.86 -18.62
C ILE A 46 22.09 -15.42 -18.07
N GLN A 47 22.19 -15.57 -16.75
CA GLN A 47 23.39 -16.13 -16.14
C GLN A 47 23.63 -17.58 -16.59
N GLU A 48 22.58 -18.42 -16.61
CA GLU A 48 22.67 -19.82 -17.01
C GLU A 48 23.08 -19.96 -18.48
N SER A 49 22.45 -19.22 -19.38
CA SER A 49 22.78 -19.24 -20.81
C SER A 49 24.20 -18.74 -21.10
N ALA A 50 24.73 -17.83 -20.28
CA ALA A 50 26.10 -17.33 -20.39
C ALA A 50 27.17 -18.31 -19.89
N LYS A 51 26.82 -19.38 -19.16
CA LYS A 51 27.79 -20.39 -18.67
C LYS A 51 28.46 -21.19 -19.80
N CYS A 52 27.82 -21.31 -20.96
CA CYS A 52 28.36 -22.06 -22.11
C CYS A 52 29.30 -21.25 -23.01
N GLY A 53 29.47 -19.94 -22.77
CA GLY A 53 30.41 -19.09 -23.51
C GLY A 53 31.49 -18.51 -22.59
N ASN A 54 32.58 -17.98 -23.17
CA ASN A 54 33.66 -17.26 -22.45
C ASN A 54 33.19 -15.93 -21.80
N GLY A 55 31.92 -15.80 -21.46
CA GLY A 55 31.20 -14.56 -21.16
C GLY A 55 31.37 -14.09 -19.73
N ASN A 56 32.55 -13.56 -19.38
CA ASN A 56 32.77 -12.96 -18.06
C ASN A 56 31.85 -11.75 -17.80
N LEU A 57 31.51 -10.98 -18.84
CA LEU A 57 30.76 -9.72 -18.69
C LEU A 57 29.26 -9.99 -18.54
N THR A 58 28.70 -10.86 -19.39
CA THR A 58 27.28 -11.24 -19.33
C THR A 58 26.93 -11.88 -17.99
N GLN A 59 27.80 -12.76 -17.47
CA GLN A 59 27.60 -13.35 -16.13
C GLN A 59 27.66 -12.30 -15.01
N ARG A 60 28.59 -11.34 -15.09
CA ARG A 60 28.70 -10.24 -14.11
C ARG A 60 27.48 -9.32 -14.14
N LEU A 61 27.00 -8.95 -15.33
CA LEU A 61 25.81 -8.12 -15.49
C LEU A 61 24.55 -8.84 -15.00
N ALA A 62 24.41 -10.14 -15.28
CA ALA A 62 23.30 -10.94 -14.77
C ALA A 62 23.33 -11.04 -13.23
N SER A 63 24.52 -11.24 -12.67
CA SER A 63 24.69 -11.28 -11.20
C SER A 63 24.36 -9.93 -10.56
N LEU A 64 24.79 -8.82 -11.17
CA LEU A 64 24.45 -7.46 -10.73
C LEU A 64 22.94 -7.22 -10.78
N GLY A 65 22.29 -7.67 -11.85
CA GLY A 65 20.84 -7.57 -12.03
C GLY A 65 20.06 -8.29 -10.92
N ARG A 66 20.39 -9.55 -10.62
CA ARG A 66 19.78 -10.27 -9.49
C ARG A 66 20.00 -9.56 -8.16
N ASN A 67 21.25 -9.17 -7.86
CA ASN A 67 21.55 -8.50 -6.59
C ASN A 67 20.75 -7.20 -6.43
N LEU A 68 20.51 -6.49 -7.54
CA LEU A 68 19.66 -5.30 -7.54
C LEU A 68 18.20 -5.66 -7.27
N CYS A 69 17.67 -6.72 -7.89
CA CYS A 69 16.32 -7.21 -7.63
C CYS A 69 16.14 -7.61 -6.17
N ASP A 70 17.07 -8.37 -5.58
CA ASP A 70 17.01 -8.80 -4.18
C ASP A 70 17.01 -7.60 -3.22
N SER A 71 17.87 -6.59 -3.48
CA SER A 71 17.93 -5.37 -2.67
C SER A 71 16.63 -4.57 -2.76
N LEU A 72 16.09 -4.42 -3.98
CA LEU A 72 14.85 -3.66 -4.19
C LEU A 72 13.63 -4.39 -3.63
N GLU A 73 13.59 -5.73 -3.72
CA GLU A 73 12.54 -6.56 -3.11
C GLU A 73 12.55 -6.40 -1.58
N SER A 74 13.74 -6.37 -0.95
CA SER A 74 13.87 -6.12 0.47
C SER A 74 13.36 -4.74 0.89
N ASP A 75 13.75 -3.68 0.17
CA ASP A 75 13.26 -2.33 0.45
C ASP A 75 11.75 -2.24 0.24
N TYR A 76 11.26 -2.92 -0.78
CA TYR A 76 9.85 -3.00 -1.11
C TYR A 76 9.00 -3.70 -0.05
N GLY A 77 9.50 -4.80 0.52
CA GLY A 77 8.86 -5.48 1.65
C GLY A 77 8.64 -4.52 2.83
N ASN A 78 9.64 -3.69 3.16
CA ASN A 78 9.50 -2.68 4.21
C ASN A 78 8.38 -1.67 3.91
N TYR A 79 8.26 -1.20 2.66
CA TYR A 79 7.18 -0.29 2.28
C TYR A 79 5.80 -0.94 2.34
N GLN A 80 5.70 -2.22 1.97
CA GLN A 80 4.46 -2.98 2.05
C GLN A 80 4.03 -3.19 3.51
N ASP A 81 4.96 -3.51 4.40
CA ASP A 81 4.69 -3.67 5.84
C ASP A 81 4.24 -2.36 6.47
N ASP A 82 4.93 -1.25 6.17
CA ASP A 82 4.55 0.10 6.62
C ASP A 82 3.15 0.49 6.13
N TYR A 83 2.85 0.17 4.87
CA TYR A 83 1.54 0.39 4.29
C TYR A 83 0.46 -0.41 5.02
N GLN A 84 0.69 -1.71 5.23
CA GLN A 84 -0.25 -2.61 5.89
C GLN A 84 -0.53 -2.19 7.34
N ALA A 85 0.51 -1.84 8.10
CA ALA A 85 0.37 -1.38 9.48
C ALA A 85 -0.47 -0.10 9.58
N ARG A 86 -0.27 0.85 8.66
CA ARG A 86 -1.10 2.06 8.58
C ARG A 86 -2.51 1.75 8.15
N ALA A 87 -2.67 0.81 7.22
CA ALA A 87 -3.98 0.41 6.72
C ALA A 87 -4.86 -0.18 7.82
N GLU A 88 -4.29 -1.06 8.64
CA GLU A 88 -4.95 -1.64 9.81
C GLU A 88 -5.34 -0.58 10.84
N CYS A 89 -4.48 0.41 11.07
CA CYS A 89 -4.77 1.53 11.97
C CYS A 89 -5.97 2.37 11.50
N TYR A 90 -6.06 2.67 10.19
CA TYR A 90 -7.21 3.39 9.63
C TYR A 90 -8.50 2.57 9.67
N GLN A 91 -8.44 1.27 9.40
CA GLN A 91 -9.60 0.37 9.52
C GLN A 91 -10.08 0.27 10.98
N ALA A 92 -9.16 0.17 11.95
CA ALA A 92 -9.50 0.14 13.36
C ALA A 92 -10.15 1.47 13.83
N ALA A 93 -9.61 2.61 13.39
CA ALA A 93 -10.15 3.93 13.73
C ALA A 93 -11.57 4.14 13.17
N THR A 94 -11.79 3.78 11.90
CA THR A 94 -13.10 3.91 11.24
C THR A 94 -14.15 2.95 11.82
N THR A 95 -13.73 1.77 12.30
CA THR A 95 -14.63 0.81 12.95
C THR A 95 -14.99 1.25 14.37
N ASN A 96 -14.05 1.83 15.12
CA ASN A 96 -14.31 2.33 16.47
C ASN A 96 -15.21 3.57 16.50
N ASP A 97 -15.13 4.45 15.49
CA ASP A 97 -16.02 5.62 15.37
C ASP A 97 -17.49 5.20 15.18
N ALA A 98 -17.74 4.06 14.53
CA ALA A 98 -19.08 3.50 14.37
C ALA A 98 -19.71 2.98 15.69
N SER A 99 -18.91 2.61 16.69
CA SER A 99 -19.42 2.17 18.01
C SER A 99 -19.85 3.33 18.93
N LEU A 100 -19.44 4.57 18.65
CA LEU A 100 -19.82 5.76 19.44
C LEU A 100 -21.20 6.35 19.08
N ARG A 101 -21.92 5.78 18.10
CA ARG A 101 -23.23 6.26 17.66
C ARG A 101 -24.45 5.57 18.28
N VAL A 102 -24.27 4.67 19.25
CA VAL A 102 -25.39 4.02 19.95
C VAL A 102 -25.29 4.25 21.45
N THR A 103 -25.60 5.46 21.91
CA THR A 103 -26.13 5.65 23.27
C THR A 103 -27.08 6.84 23.32
N GLY A 104 -28.36 6.53 23.49
CA GLY A 104 -29.24 7.26 24.40
C GLY A 104 -29.84 8.58 23.94
N VAL A 105 -30.93 8.52 23.17
CA VAL A 105 -32.09 9.40 23.43
C VAL A 105 -33.37 8.56 23.31
N GLU A 106 -33.59 7.69 24.30
CA GLU A 106 -34.93 7.28 24.71
C GLU A 106 -35.24 7.97 26.04
N ASP A 107 -35.56 9.26 26.01
CA ASP A 107 -36.48 9.83 27.00
C ASP A 107 -37.09 11.12 26.46
N SER A 108 -38.35 11.05 26.09
CA SER A 108 -39.29 12.16 26.28
C SER A 108 -40.69 11.59 26.38
N SER A 109 -40.95 11.03 27.56
CA SER A 109 -42.12 11.30 28.40
C SER A 109 -43.49 11.49 27.74
N LYS A 110 -44.31 10.44 27.92
CA LYS A 110 -45.73 10.43 28.34
C LYS A 110 -46.68 11.51 27.80
N VAL A 111 -47.54 11.03 26.90
CA VAL A 111 -48.94 11.44 26.73
C VAL A 111 -49.72 11.32 28.06
N GLY A 112 -50.49 12.35 28.39
CA GLY A 112 -51.53 12.37 29.44
C GLY A 112 -51.66 13.78 30.02
N ALA A 113 -52.83 14.43 30.09
CA ALA A 113 -54.21 14.08 29.80
C ALA A 113 -54.96 15.36 29.38
#